data_AF-A0A418AFW7-F1
#
_entry.id   AF-A0A418AFW7-F1
#
_cell.length_a   1.000
_cell.length_b   1.000
_cell.length_c   1.000
_cell.angle_alpha   90.00
_cell.angle_beta   90.00
_cell.angle_gamma   90.00
#
_symmetry.space_group_name_H-M   'P 1'
#
loop_
_entity.id
_entity.type
_entity.pdbx_description
1 polymer ?
#
loop_
_entity_poly.entity_id
_entity_poly.type
_entity_poly.pdbx_seq_one_letter_code
_entity_poly.pdbx_strand_id
1 'polypeptide(L)'
;AATAPYDWILRTDIDTFFTPAFAKWKPLKFTVGSVGGYCFDGFDTCDRLAGIAKKLDLKVSPVEDIGSTWYGPRDMIQACGQLSMKVINHLHLHEFNETEKDYEYALVKFIGWPRWHYGVLTMYSGHLAIPNCTIATGFDKRDDLLDFPTSSNESVQRHPHVHAQQNLFYFSKVDFQEGNYDNMRLEDLDVAKVNDYATYMALKSHRQYKIAMAA
;
A
#
# COMPACT_ATOMS: atom_id res chain seq x y z
N ALA A 1 24.31 4.62 -4.19
CA ALA A 1 22.97 4.23 -4.67
C ALA A 1 22.01 5.42 -4.55
N ALA A 2 20.95 5.50 -5.36
CA ALA A 2 20.06 6.67 -5.49
C ALA A 2 19.45 7.16 -4.16
N THR A 3 19.30 6.28 -3.17
CA THR A 3 18.73 6.62 -1.85
C THR A 3 19.76 6.92 -0.77
N ALA A 4 21.06 6.90 -1.09
CA ALA A 4 22.13 7.12 -0.12
C ALA A 4 22.07 8.47 0.61
N PRO A 5 21.65 9.60 0.00
CA PRO A 5 21.61 10.89 0.68
C PRO A 5 20.48 11.07 1.71
N TYR A 6 19.53 10.13 1.80
CA TYR A 6 18.34 10.29 2.63
C TYR A 6 18.45 9.48 3.93
N ASP A 7 18.17 10.11 5.07
CA ASP A 7 18.13 9.41 6.36
C ASP A 7 16.89 8.51 6.51
N TRP A 8 15.80 8.89 5.84
CA TRP A 8 14.50 8.23 5.91
C TRP A 8 13.96 8.00 4.51
N ILE A 9 13.32 6.86 4.32
CA ILE A 9 12.73 6.45 3.04
C ILE A 9 11.27 6.10 3.28
N LEU A 10 10.42 6.62 2.41
CA LEU A 10 9.08 6.13 2.21
C LEU A 10 9.07 5.25 0.95
N ARG A 11 8.68 3.98 1.12
CA ARG A 11 8.22 3.13 0.01
C ARG A 11 6.69 3.19 0.01
N THR A 12 6.09 3.45 -1.14
CA THR A 12 4.63 3.45 -1.32
C THR A 12 4.26 3.02 -2.74
N ASP A 13 2.96 2.85 -3.00
CA ASP A 13 2.40 2.50 -4.30
C ASP A 13 2.07 3.75 -5.13
N ILE A 14 1.85 3.55 -6.43
CA ILE A 14 1.65 4.63 -7.41
C ILE A 14 0.25 5.25 -7.36
N ASP A 15 -0.71 4.54 -6.79
CA ASP A 15 -2.12 4.93 -6.61
C ASP A 15 -2.37 5.58 -5.24
N THR A 16 -1.39 6.36 -4.80
CA THR A 16 -1.38 7.08 -3.53
C THR A 16 -1.18 8.58 -3.74
N PHE A 17 -1.58 9.37 -2.74
CA PHE A 17 -1.39 10.83 -2.75
C PHE A 17 -0.78 11.29 -1.44
N PHE A 18 0.16 12.22 -1.54
CA PHE A 18 0.65 12.99 -0.40
C PHE A 18 -0.26 14.18 -0.16
N THR A 19 -0.64 14.38 1.10
CA THR A 19 -1.39 15.57 1.52
C THR A 19 -0.45 16.62 2.13
N PRO A 20 -0.93 17.85 2.36
CA PRO A 20 -0.13 18.86 3.07
C PRO A 20 0.34 18.42 4.47
N ALA A 21 -0.32 17.45 5.11
CA ALA A 21 0.12 16.92 6.40
C ALA A 21 1.48 16.19 6.31
N PHE A 22 1.83 15.62 5.15
CA PHE A 22 3.11 14.92 4.97
C PHE A 22 4.31 15.84 5.19
N ALA A 23 4.21 17.12 4.81
CA ALA A 23 5.28 18.09 5.00
C ALA A 23 5.60 18.38 6.48
N LYS A 24 4.70 18.03 7.40
CA LYS A 24 4.82 18.32 8.84
C LYS A 24 4.99 17.06 9.68
N TRP A 25 4.88 15.89 9.06
CA TRP A 25 4.85 14.62 9.77
C TRP A 25 6.01 13.72 9.36
N LYS A 26 6.64 13.14 10.38
CA LYS A 26 7.65 12.09 10.26
C LYS A 26 7.45 11.12 11.42
N PRO A 27 7.43 9.81 11.19
CA PRO A 27 7.28 8.84 12.26
C PRO A 27 8.54 8.75 13.13
N LEU A 28 8.38 8.28 14.37
CA LEU A 28 9.48 8.14 15.34
C LEU A 28 10.32 6.87 15.12
N LYS A 29 9.71 5.85 14.52
CA LYS A 29 10.34 4.57 14.15
C LYS A 29 9.70 4.03 12.87
N PHE A 30 10.16 2.88 12.39
CA PHE A 30 9.58 2.22 11.21
C PHE A 30 8.06 2.12 11.36
N THR A 31 7.32 2.67 10.40
CA THR A 31 5.86 2.73 10.44
C THR A 31 5.29 2.20 9.14
N VAL A 32 4.22 1.42 9.23
CA VAL A 32 3.49 0.86 8.10
C VAL A 32 2.05 1.33 8.10
N GLY A 33 1.46 1.40 6.91
CA GLY A 33 0.00 1.48 6.72
C GLY A 33 -0.59 0.12 6.36
N SER A 34 -1.89 0.11 6.12
CA SER A 34 -2.66 -1.01 5.59
C SER A 34 -3.65 -0.51 4.56
N VAL A 35 -3.55 -1.04 3.34
CA VAL A 35 -4.55 -0.81 2.30
C VAL A 35 -5.39 -2.07 2.13
N GLY A 36 -6.54 -2.11 2.82
CA GLY A 36 -7.36 -3.30 2.92
C GLY A 36 -6.79 -4.36 3.86
N GLY A 37 -7.61 -5.34 4.22
CA GLY A 37 -7.21 -6.49 5.01
C GLY A 37 -7.06 -7.73 4.14
N TYR A 38 -6.23 -8.68 4.55
CA TYR A 38 -6.18 -10.04 3.99
C TYR A 38 -6.26 -11.10 5.09
N CYS A 39 -6.17 -10.69 6.35
CA CYS A 39 -6.52 -11.47 7.52
C CYS A 39 -7.96 -11.13 7.91
N PHE A 40 -8.85 -12.09 7.73
CA PHE A 40 -10.27 -11.94 8.01
C PHE A 40 -10.77 -13.13 8.82
N ASP A 41 -11.74 -12.89 9.69
CA ASP A 41 -12.42 -13.94 10.44
C ASP A 41 -13.00 -15.00 9.48
N GLY A 42 -12.71 -16.27 9.77
CA GLY A 42 -13.16 -17.40 8.94
C GLY A 42 -12.26 -17.71 7.73
N PHE A 43 -11.12 -17.02 7.59
CA PHE A 43 -10.10 -17.27 6.57
C PHE A 43 -8.75 -17.65 7.22
N ASP A 44 -7.94 -18.41 6.51
CA ASP A 44 -6.69 -19.01 7.01
C ASP A 44 -5.42 -18.28 6.55
N THR A 45 -5.56 -17.11 5.92
CA THR A 45 -4.44 -16.33 5.39
C THR A 45 -3.38 -16.02 6.44
N CYS A 46 -3.80 -15.47 7.59
CA CYS A 46 -2.87 -15.09 8.66
C CYS A 46 -2.22 -16.31 9.32
N ASP A 47 -2.96 -17.41 9.48
CA ASP A 47 -2.42 -18.68 9.97
C ASP A 47 -1.36 -19.25 9.01
N ARG A 48 -1.64 -19.19 7.70
CA ARG A 48 -0.70 -19.61 6.65
C ARG A 48 0.57 -18.74 6.68
N LEU A 49 0.43 -17.42 6.79
CA LEU A 49 1.57 -16.50 6.94
C LEU A 49 2.38 -16.81 8.20
N ALA A 50 1.74 -17.03 9.35
CA ALA A 50 2.42 -17.41 10.58
C ALA A 50 3.16 -18.76 10.44
N GLY A 51 2.56 -19.73 9.74
CA GLY A 51 3.20 -21.01 9.40
C GLY A 51 4.43 -20.82 8.52
N ILE A 52 4.34 -19.99 7.48
CA ILE A 52 5.46 -19.68 6.58
C ILE A 52 6.58 -18.95 7.34
N ALA A 53 6.26 -17.98 8.19
CA ALA A 53 7.24 -17.29 9.02
C ALA A 53 8.06 -18.30 9.85
N LYS A 54 7.38 -19.26 10.51
CA LYS A 54 8.04 -20.33 11.27
C LYS A 54 8.91 -21.23 10.37
N LYS A 55 8.42 -21.62 9.19
CA LYS A 55 9.21 -22.44 8.22
C LYS A 55 10.50 -21.74 7.78
N LEU A 56 10.47 -20.41 7.68
CA LEU A 56 11.59 -19.58 7.22
C LEU A 56 12.47 -19.05 8.36
N ASP A 57 12.24 -19.48 9.60
CA ASP A 57 12.90 -18.96 10.81
C ASP A 57 12.80 -17.42 10.92
N LEU A 58 11.64 -16.87 10.53
CA LEU A 58 11.31 -15.46 10.64
C LEU A 58 10.38 -15.20 11.82
N LYS A 59 10.44 -13.98 12.35
CA LYS A 59 9.52 -13.53 13.38
C LYS A 59 8.08 -13.47 12.85
N VAL A 60 7.15 -14.13 13.53
CA VAL A 60 5.71 -13.98 13.28
C VAL A 60 5.28 -12.55 13.58
N SER A 61 4.50 -11.95 12.68
CA SER A 61 4.03 -10.57 12.84
C SER A 61 3.16 -10.41 14.09
N PRO A 62 3.37 -9.34 14.89
CA PRO A 62 2.51 -9.02 16.02
C PRO A 62 1.21 -8.29 15.60
N VAL A 63 1.09 -7.90 14.34
CA VAL A 63 -0.09 -7.22 13.79
C VAL A 63 -0.52 -7.87 12.48
N GLU A 64 -1.80 -7.80 12.19
CA GLU A 64 -2.37 -8.27 10.93
C GLU A 64 -2.25 -7.18 9.85
N ASP A 65 -2.43 -7.59 8.59
CA ASP A 65 -2.57 -6.67 7.45
C ASP A 65 -1.49 -5.59 7.35
N ILE A 66 -0.21 -6.00 7.35
CA ILE A 66 0.87 -5.08 6.97
C ILE A 66 0.72 -4.77 5.47
N GLY A 67 0.52 -3.49 5.17
CA GLY A 67 0.37 -2.97 3.82
C GLY A 67 1.68 -2.79 3.07
N SER A 68 1.55 -2.25 1.86
CA SER A 68 2.66 -1.95 0.97
C SER A 68 3.43 -0.69 1.40
N THR A 69 2.80 0.28 2.08
CA THR A 69 3.45 1.54 2.43
C THR A 69 4.29 1.42 3.69
N TRP A 70 5.60 1.68 3.58
CA TRP A 70 6.57 1.63 4.68
C TRP A 70 7.35 2.93 4.77
N TYR A 71 7.37 3.55 5.94
CA TYR A 71 8.16 4.75 6.21
C TYR A 71 9.10 4.53 7.39
N GLY A 72 10.41 4.61 7.14
CA GLY A 72 11.40 4.29 8.17
C GLY A 72 12.79 4.81 7.88
N PRO A 73 13.74 4.58 8.82
CA PRO A 73 15.15 4.82 8.58
C PRO A 73 15.62 4.09 7.33
N ARG A 74 16.45 4.75 6.51
CA ARG A 74 16.93 4.22 5.22
C ARG A 74 17.43 2.79 5.32
N ASP A 75 18.33 2.53 6.27
CA ASP A 75 19.02 1.24 6.37
C ASP A 75 18.02 0.12 6.71
N MET A 76 17.00 0.41 7.53
CA MET A 76 15.93 -0.54 7.84
C MET A 76 15.03 -0.77 6.62
N ILE A 77 14.62 0.27 5.89
CA ILE A 77 13.81 0.13 4.68
C ILE A 77 14.54 -0.70 3.63
N GLN A 78 15.84 -0.46 3.45
CA GLN A 78 16.66 -1.25 2.52
C GLN A 78 16.80 -2.71 2.97
N ALA A 79 17.04 -2.97 4.25
CA ALA A 79 17.11 -4.32 4.80
C ALA A 79 15.78 -5.07 4.68
N CYS A 80 14.66 -4.44 5.07
CA CYS A 80 13.31 -4.96 4.91
C CYS A 80 13.00 -5.26 3.44
N GLY A 81 13.33 -4.35 2.53
CA GLY A 81 13.12 -4.51 1.09
C GLY A 81 13.92 -5.70 0.53
N GLN A 82 15.18 -5.85 0.91
CA GLN A 82 16.00 -6.99 0.49
C GLN A 82 15.45 -8.33 1.01
N LEU A 83 15.03 -8.39 2.28
CA LEU A 83 14.41 -9.59 2.84
C LEU A 83 13.06 -9.89 2.18
N SER A 84 12.22 -8.88 2.00
CA SER A 84 10.94 -8.99 1.31
C SER A 84 11.11 -9.56 -0.10
N MET A 85 12.12 -9.14 -0.88
CA MET A 85 12.39 -9.74 -2.19
C MET A 85 12.76 -11.22 -2.12
N LYS A 86 13.54 -11.64 -1.11
CA LYS A 86 13.83 -13.07 -0.88
C LYS A 86 12.55 -13.84 -0.53
N VAL A 87 11.69 -13.26 0.31
CA VAL A 87 10.40 -13.85 0.69
C VAL A 87 9.46 -13.93 -0.52
N ILE A 88 9.38 -12.90 -1.36
CA ILE A 88 8.60 -12.91 -2.61
C ILE A 88 9.00 -14.12 -3.46
N ASN A 89 10.29 -14.34 -3.65
CA ASN A 89 10.79 -15.48 -4.42
C ASN A 89 10.39 -16.81 -3.77
N HIS A 90 10.51 -16.95 -2.44
CA HIS A 90 10.09 -18.16 -1.74
C HIS A 90 8.58 -18.41 -1.89
N LEU A 91 7.77 -17.39 -1.62
CA LEU A 91 6.32 -17.46 -1.76
C LEU A 91 5.95 -17.90 -3.18
N HIS A 92 6.50 -17.22 -4.19
CA HIS A 92 6.27 -17.57 -5.59
C HIS A 92 6.67 -19.01 -5.90
N LEU A 93 7.84 -19.47 -5.48
CA LEU A 93 8.35 -20.79 -5.87
C LEU A 93 7.71 -21.95 -5.10
N HIS A 94 7.27 -21.72 -3.86
CA HIS A 94 6.96 -22.81 -2.92
C HIS A 94 5.62 -22.71 -2.21
N GLU A 95 5.02 -21.52 -2.13
CA GLU A 95 3.80 -21.31 -1.35
C GLU A 95 2.59 -20.97 -2.23
N PHE A 96 2.72 -20.99 -3.56
CA PHE A 96 1.61 -20.84 -4.50
C PHE A 96 1.66 -21.94 -5.58
N ASN A 97 0.51 -22.58 -5.82
CA ASN A 97 0.36 -23.57 -6.90
C ASN A 97 0.09 -22.90 -8.26
N GLU A 98 0.05 -23.69 -9.33
CA GLU A 98 -0.16 -23.18 -10.70
C GLU A 98 -1.50 -22.45 -10.87
N THR A 99 -2.59 -22.99 -10.31
CA THR A 99 -3.91 -22.35 -10.35
C THR A 99 -3.92 -21.02 -9.61
N GLU A 100 -3.31 -20.94 -8.43
CA GLU A 100 -3.28 -19.70 -7.63
C GLU A 100 -2.45 -18.59 -8.32
N LYS A 101 -1.53 -18.96 -9.22
CA LYS A 101 -0.70 -18.03 -10.02
C LYS A 101 -1.34 -17.63 -11.35
N ASP A 102 -2.34 -18.38 -11.81
CA ASP A 102 -3.00 -18.12 -13.09
C ASP A 102 -3.59 -16.71 -13.15
N TYR A 103 -3.46 -16.03 -14.29
CA TYR A 103 -3.87 -14.63 -14.46
C TYR A 103 -5.38 -14.43 -14.23
N GLU A 104 -6.21 -15.34 -14.74
CA GLU A 104 -7.66 -15.25 -14.58
C GLU A 104 -8.06 -15.46 -13.11
N TYR A 105 -7.40 -16.41 -12.44
CA TYR A 105 -7.64 -16.69 -11.02
C TYR A 105 -7.15 -15.56 -10.10
N ALA A 106 -5.94 -15.05 -10.38
CA ALA A 106 -5.22 -14.13 -9.52
C ALA A 106 -5.55 -12.65 -9.76
N LEU A 107 -6.00 -12.25 -10.95
CA LEU A 107 -6.13 -10.82 -11.29
C LEU A 107 -7.49 -10.45 -11.89
N VAL A 108 -8.12 -11.32 -12.67
CA VAL A 108 -9.40 -10.98 -13.33
C VAL A 108 -10.60 -11.26 -12.43
N LYS A 109 -10.63 -12.43 -11.78
CA LYS A 109 -11.82 -12.88 -11.04
C LYS A 109 -11.72 -12.66 -9.52
N PHE A 110 -10.56 -12.22 -9.01
CA PHE A 110 -10.30 -12.08 -7.58
C PHE A 110 -10.67 -13.32 -6.74
N ILE A 111 -10.63 -14.53 -7.32
CA ILE A 111 -11.18 -15.74 -6.67
C ILE A 111 -10.38 -16.14 -5.43
N GLY A 112 -9.06 -15.99 -5.49
CA GLY A 112 -8.20 -16.27 -4.35
C GLY A 112 -8.43 -15.34 -3.17
N TRP A 113 -9.12 -14.21 -3.36
CA TRP A 113 -9.39 -13.25 -2.30
C TRP A 113 -10.65 -13.63 -1.50
N PRO A 114 -10.64 -13.56 -0.16
CA PRO A 114 -9.52 -13.16 0.70
C PRO A 114 -8.67 -14.32 1.28
N ARG A 115 -8.80 -15.56 0.78
CA ARG A 115 -8.10 -16.76 1.31
C ARG A 115 -6.58 -16.76 1.06
N TRP A 116 -6.17 -16.81 -0.20
CA TRP A 116 -4.76 -16.83 -0.58
C TRP A 116 -4.62 -16.29 -1.98
N HIS A 117 -4.17 -15.04 -2.06
CA HIS A 117 -4.29 -14.26 -3.28
C HIS A 117 -2.92 -13.82 -3.79
N TYR A 118 -2.57 -14.29 -4.99
CA TYR A 118 -1.26 -14.02 -5.58
C TYR A 118 -1.06 -12.53 -5.92
N GLY A 119 -2.14 -11.79 -6.21
CA GLY A 119 -2.09 -10.35 -6.49
C GLY A 119 -1.56 -9.48 -5.34
N VAL A 120 -1.55 -9.97 -4.09
CA VAL A 120 -1.03 -9.25 -2.91
C VAL A 120 0.29 -9.83 -2.39
N LEU A 121 1.03 -10.53 -3.24
CA LEU A 121 2.33 -11.14 -2.90
C LEU A 121 3.31 -10.15 -2.23
N THR A 122 3.31 -8.90 -2.68
CA THR A 122 4.15 -7.83 -2.13
C THR A 122 3.76 -7.52 -0.68
N MET A 123 2.47 -7.50 -0.34
CA MET A 123 1.98 -7.29 1.03
C MET A 123 2.32 -8.48 1.94
N TYR A 124 2.09 -9.72 1.48
CA TYR A 124 2.49 -10.93 2.22
C TYR A 124 3.99 -10.95 2.52
N SER A 125 4.82 -10.55 1.56
CA SER A 125 6.26 -10.50 1.78
C SER A 125 6.69 -9.46 2.83
N GLY A 126 6.03 -8.30 2.85
CA GLY A 126 6.23 -7.28 3.88
C GLY A 126 5.80 -7.78 5.26
N HIS A 127 4.64 -8.45 5.32
CA HIS A 127 4.10 -9.06 6.53
C HIS A 127 5.12 -10.02 7.18
N LEU A 128 5.81 -10.82 6.37
CA LEU A 128 6.81 -11.78 6.84
C LEU A 128 8.17 -11.14 7.14
N ALA A 129 8.59 -10.14 6.36
CA ALA A 129 9.93 -9.56 6.48
C ALA A 129 10.06 -8.51 7.60
N ILE A 130 9.08 -7.62 7.72
CA ILE A 130 9.16 -6.44 8.60
C ILE A 130 9.34 -6.82 10.08
N PRO A 131 8.58 -7.78 10.65
CA PRO A 131 8.76 -8.15 12.05
C PRO A 131 10.18 -8.63 12.36
N ASN A 132 10.84 -9.25 11.38
CA ASN A 132 12.21 -9.75 11.53
C ASN A 132 13.26 -8.64 11.43
N CYS A 133 13.12 -7.73 10.47
CA CYS A 133 14.06 -6.62 10.29
C CYS A 133 13.95 -5.54 11.37
N THR A 134 12.85 -5.50 12.12
CA THR A 134 12.56 -4.48 13.14
C THR A 134 12.64 -5.00 14.57
N ILE A 135 13.15 -6.22 14.80
CA ILE A 135 13.21 -6.85 16.15
C ILE A 135 13.77 -5.91 17.23
N ALA A 136 14.83 -5.17 16.92
CA ALA A 136 15.52 -4.32 17.90
C ALA A 136 14.74 -3.06 18.29
N THR A 137 13.90 -2.53 17.41
CA THR A 137 13.23 -1.24 17.60
C THR A 137 11.70 -1.33 17.64
N GLY A 138 11.16 -2.47 17.22
CA GLY A 138 9.77 -2.61 16.81
C GLY A 138 9.42 -1.72 15.62
N PHE A 139 8.13 -1.74 15.28
CA PHE A 139 7.50 -0.86 14.30
C PHE A 139 6.11 -0.44 14.78
N ASP A 140 5.51 0.56 14.14
CA ASP A 140 4.11 0.95 14.37
C ASP A 140 3.27 0.65 13.13
N LYS A 141 1.99 0.29 13.35
CA LYS A 141 0.95 0.31 12.32
C LYS A 141 0.08 1.54 12.54
N ARG A 142 -0.02 2.41 11.54
CA ARG A 142 -0.71 3.71 11.61
C ARG A 142 -1.58 3.94 10.40
N ASP A 143 -2.68 3.21 10.31
CA ASP A 143 -3.65 3.29 9.21
C ASP A 143 -4.37 4.65 9.17
N ASP A 144 -4.32 5.41 10.27
CA ASP A 144 -4.77 6.80 10.34
C ASP A 144 -3.80 7.79 9.66
N LEU A 145 -2.54 7.39 9.42
CA LEU A 145 -1.52 8.26 8.85
C LEU A 145 -1.01 7.79 7.48
N LEU A 146 -0.81 6.48 7.33
CA LEU A 146 -0.37 5.83 6.11
C LEU A 146 -1.51 4.98 5.55
N ASP A 147 -1.60 4.93 4.23
CA ASP A 147 -2.67 4.24 3.49
C ASP A 147 -4.12 4.65 3.83
N PHE A 148 -4.32 5.88 4.32
CA PHE A 148 -5.65 6.36 4.67
C PHE A 148 -6.57 6.44 3.43
N PRO A 149 -7.85 6.02 3.49
CA PRO A 149 -8.68 5.89 2.29
C PRO A 149 -8.92 7.23 1.58
N THR A 150 -8.67 7.27 0.27
CA THR A 150 -9.03 8.43 -0.58
C THR A 150 -10.52 8.70 -0.63
N SER A 151 -11.36 7.77 -0.20
CA SER A 151 -12.81 7.98 -0.18
C SER A 151 -13.32 8.80 1.01
N SER A 152 -12.43 9.11 1.95
CA SER A 152 -12.80 9.86 3.15
C SER A 152 -13.10 11.34 2.85
N ASN A 153 -14.04 11.91 3.61
CA ASN A 153 -14.31 13.35 3.62
C ASN A 153 -13.51 14.10 4.71
N GLU A 154 -12.60 13.40 5.39
CA GLU A 154 -11.78 13.95 6.46
C GLU A 154 -10.76 14.97 5.93
N SER A 155 -10.18 15.75 6.85
CA SER A 155 -9.28 16.84 6.48
C SER A 155 -7.92 16.32 6.01
N VAL A 156 -7.43 16.89 4.91
CA VAL A 156 -6.06 16.65 4.39
C VAL A 156 -4.94 17.08 5.36
N GLN A 157 -5.27 17.82 6.43
CA GLN A 157 -4.31 18.21 7.47
C GLN A 157 -4.04 17.10 8.50
N ARG A 158 -4.80 16.00 8.47
CA ARG A 158 -4.69 14.91 9.46
C ARG A 158 -4.01 13.65 8.92
N HIS A 159 -4.10 13.41 7.61
CA HIS A 159 -3.70 12.15 6.98
C HIS A 159 -2.59 12.42 5.96
N PRO A 160 -1.30 12.27 6.32
CA PRO A 160 -0.17 12.62 5.46
C PRO A 160 -0.14 11.83 4.14
N HIS A 161 -0.64 10.60 4.15
CA HIS A 161 -0.60 9.71 3.00
C HIS A 161 -1.95 9.01 2.83
N VAL A 162 -2.55 9.17 1.65
CA VAL A 162 -3.84 8.57 1.30
C VAL A 162 -3.71 7.60 0.13
N HIS A 163 -4.54 6.57 0.09
CA HIS A 163 -4.44 5.45 -0.86
C HIS A 163 -5.81 5.15 -1.50
N ALA A 164 -5.83 5.05 -2.84
CA ALA A 164 -6.99 4.59 -3.59
C ALA A 164 -7.21 3.08 -3.43
N GLN A 165 -8.08 2.72 -2.49
CA GLN A 165 -8.45 1.34 -2.19
C GLN A 165 -9.12 0.64 -3.40
N GLN A 166 -9.18 -0.69 -3.35
CA GLN A 166 -9.86 -1.52 -4.36
C GLN A 166 -11.40 -1.49 -4.17
N ASN A 167 -12.01 -0.33 -4.35
CA ASN A 167 -13.47 -0.14 -4.29
C ASN A 167 -13.94 1.00 -5.22
N LEU A 168 -15.25 1.18 -5.29
CA LEU A 168 -15.91 2.20 -6.12
C LEU A 168 -16.37 3.42 -5.30
N PHE A 169 -15.82 3.63 -4.11
CA PHE A 169 -16.16 4.81 -3.32
C PHE A 169 -15.42 6.03 -3.86
N TYR A 170 -16.11 7.15 -3.97
CA TYR A 170 -15.56 8.43 -4.43
C TYR A 170 -14.46 8.94 -3.48
N PHE A 171 -13.21 9.19 -3.86
CA PHE A 171 -12.47 9.01 -5.12
C PHE A 171 -12.06 7.55 -5.39
N SER A 172 -12.44 7.01 -6.55
CA SER A 172 -12.09 5.64 -7.01
C SER A 172 -11.13 5.69 -8.20
N LYS A 173 -10.07 4.87 -8.15
CA LYS A 173 -9.14 4.71 -9.27
C LYS A 173 -9.77 4.04 -10.49
N VAL A 174 -10.79 3.21 -10.30
CA VAL A 174 -11.53 2.55 -11.39
C VAL A 174 -12.34 3.60 -12.15
N ASP A 175 -13.16 4.38 -11.43
CA ASP A 175 -13.92 5.50 -12.03
C ASP A 175 -13.02 6.51 -12.73
N PHE A 176 -11.86 6.82 -12.14
CA PHE A 176 -10.88 7.71 -12.76
C PHE A 176 -10.33 7.12 -14.07
N GLN A 177 -9.98 5.84 -14.10
CA GLN A 177 -9.51 5.16 -15.31
C GLN A 177 -10.57 5.08 -16.41
N GLU A 178 -11.84 4.93 -16.04
CA GLU A 178 -12.99 4.92 -16.97
C GLU A 178 -13.37 6.31 -17.49
N GLY A 179 -12.77 7.39 -16.96
CA GLY A 179 -13.08 8.75 -17.36
C GLY A 179 -14.35 9.32 -16.71
N ASN A 180 -14.89 8.66 -15.67
CA ASN A 180 -16.12 9.09 -14.98
C ASN A 180 -15.96 10.46 -14.30
N TYR A 181 -14.72 10.93 -14.10
CA TYR A 181 -14.39 12.24 -13.53
C TYR A 181 -13.99 13.30 -14.59
N ASP A 182 -13.93 12.97 -15.89
CA ASP A 182 -13.34 13.85 -16.92
C ASP A 182 -14.02 15.22 -17.03
N ASN A 183 -15.33 15.27 -16.78
CA ASN A 183 -16.14 16.50 -16.86
C ASN A 183 -16.14 17.33 -15.56
N MET A 184 -15.50 16.86 -14.49
CA MET A 184 -15.45 17.61 -13.23
C MET A 184 -14.57 18.85 -13.37
N ARG A 185 -15.03 19.99 -12.86
CA ARG A 185 -14.25 21.23 -12.84
C ARG A 185 -13.35 21.25 -11.60
N LEU A 186 -12.09 21.65 -11.77
CA LEU A 186 -11.12 21.60 -10.66
C LEU A 186 -11.49 22.60 -9.55
N GLU A 187 -12.13 23.71 -9.92
CA GLU A 187 -12.60 24.77 -9.05
C GLU A 187 -13.80 24.38 -8.18
N ASP A 188 -14.52 23.31 -8.53
CA ASP A 188 -15.68 22.83 -7.78
C ASP A 188 -15.26 21.87 -6.64
N LEU A 189 -13.98 21.47 -6.57
CA LEU A 189 -13.44 20.51 -5.60
C LEU A 189 -12.97 21.20 -4.32
N ASP A 190 -13.44 20.73 -3.17
CA ASP A 190 -12.97 21.20 -1.86
C ASP A 190 -11.67 20.48 -1.47
N VAL A 191 -10.53 21.02 -1.92
CA VAL A 191 -9.19 20.44 -1.68
C VAL A 191 -8.76 20.40 -0.21
N ALA A 192 -9.58 20.86 0.73
CA ALA A 192 -9.37 20.64 2.16
C ALA A 192 -9.82 19.24 2.62
N LYS A 193 -10.64 18.54 1.81
CA LYS A 193 -11.12 17.17 2.06
C LYS A 193 -10.31 16.14 1.28
N VAL A 194 -10.12 14.96 1.87
CA VAL A 194 -9.30 13.89 1.30
C VAL A 194 -9.77 13.44 -0.09
N ASN A 195 -11.06 13.15 -0.26
CA ASN A 195 -11.61 12.68 -1.53
C ASN A 195 -11.50 13.72 -2.67
N ASP A 196 -11.94 14.95 -2.42
CA ASP A 196 -11.84 16.03 -3.40
C ASP A 196 -10.39 16.41 -3.71
N TYR A 197 -9.49 16.34 -2.73
CA TYR A 197 -8.06 16.53 -2.93
C TYR A 197 -7.47 15.43 -3.84
N ALA A 198 -7.78 14.16 -3.60
CA ALA A 198 -7.34 13.05 -4.45
C ALA A 198 -7.88 13.21 -5.90
N THR A 199 -9.16 13.54 -6.06
CA THR A 199 -9.79 13.85 -7.35
C THR A 199 -9.07 15.00 -8.05
N TYR A 200 -8.79 16.10 -7.32
CA TYR A 200 -8.10 17.27 -7.87
C TYR A 200 -6.70 16.91 -8.36
N MET A 201 -5.93 16.19 -7.55
CA MET A 201 -4.56 15.80 -7.89
C MET A 201 -4.51 14.88 -9.12
N ALA A 202 -5.40 13.89 -9.18
CA ALA A 202 -5.52 12.96 -10.30
C ALA A 202 -5.91 13.69 -11.60
N LEU A 203 -6.97 14.50 -11.58
CA LEU A 203 -7.43 15.24 -12.76
C LEU A 203 -6.41 16.28 -13.24
N LYS A 204 -5.80 17.03 -12.31
CA LYS A 204 -4.82 18.06 -12.67
C LYS A 204 -3.59 17.45 -13.35
N SER A 205 -3.03 16.38 -12.77
CA SER A 205 -1.87 15.69 -13.34
C SER A 205 -2.18 15.07 -14.70
N HIS A 206 -3.32 14.40 -14.86
CA HIS A 206 -3.76 13.81 -16.12
C HIS A 206 -3.96 14.85 -17.23
N ARG A 207 -4.61 15.97 -16.91
CA ARG A 207 -4.82 17.07 -17.86
C ARG A 207 -3.50 17.72 -18.28
N GLN A 208 -2.57 17.93 -17.34
CA GLN A 208 -1.23 18.44 -17.65
C GLN A 208 -0.46 17.49 -18.57
N TYR A 209 -0.52 16.18 -18.31
CA TYR A 209 0.07 15.17 -19.18
C TYR A 209 -0.53 15.19 -20.59
N LYS A 210 -1.87 15.23 -20.71
CA LYS A 210 -2.55 15.32 -22.01
C LYS A 210 -2.13 16.57 -22.80
N ILE A 211 -1.99 17.72 -22.13
CA ILE A 211 -1.51 18.96 -22.77
C ILE A 211 -0.06 18.81 -23.24
N ALA A 212 0.83 18.26 -22.41
CA ALA A 212 2.23 18.05 -22.76
C ALA A 212 2.41 17.06 -23.92
N MET A 213 1.54 16.06 -24.04
CA MET A 213 1.55 15.11 -25.16
C MET A 213 0.94 15.65 -26.46
N ALA A 214 0.16 16.73 -26.39
CA ALA A 214 -0.47 17.37 -27.55
C ALA A 214 0.35 18.53 -28.14
N ALA A 215 1.40 18.96 -27.43
CA ALA A 215 2.35 20.00 -27.84
C ALA A 215 3.57 19.41 -28.55
#